data_AF-A0A9P8HZ07-F1
#
_entry.id   AF-A0A9P8HZ07-F1
#
_cell.length_a   1.000
_cell.length_b   1.000
_cell.length_c   1.000
_cell.angle_alpha   90.00
_cell.angle_beta   90.00
_cell.angle_gamma   90.00
#
_symmetry.space_group_name_H-M   'P 1'
#
loop_
_entity.id
_entity.type
_entity.pdbx_description
1 polymer ?
#
loop_
_entity_poly.entity_id
_entity_poly.type
_entity_poly.pdbx_seq_one_letter_code
_entity_poly.pdbx_strand_id
1 'polypeptide(L)'
;MHGNYGPNVLTNECDVLIAIGMRFDDRVTGRLDKYAKQAKVIHLDIDPSEIDKNVKTTVPVWGDCKETLPMLTELVEQKVYPQWLQKFREYQKEEEETCINPELNPTTEQLTMGEVIKLVNELTKGDAIIVTDVGQHQMVACRYAKFNSTKSNVTSGGLGTMGFALPAAIGAKYGAPDRTVVAVIGDGGFQMTLQELGTIMQFGAEVKILILNNQFLGMVRQWQQLFNDKRYSFVNIQSPNYVQLAKAYNIDGQSISERADLKSALKTMLDHKGSYLLEVMEYTITVYTENHIGLLNRIAIIFSRRKINIESLNTSPSEVPGIHRFNIVIQETEEVVRKLVRQVEKQVEVLKAYFNTNEEIVWQELALYKVPTDEVAEKVKVERLLREHGARAVVIRKDYTIFETSGHREETDKLVEVLEPYGLIEFVRSARVAIIKDSSGFHEKLKEFEALRPGTEIVENEFLNKQDEVFTM
;
A
#
# COMPACT_ATOMS: atom_id res chain seq x y z
N MET A 1 -14.02 -9.28 -0.72
CA MET A 1 -12.81 -8.63 -0.15
C MET A 1 -12.79 -7.12 -0.40
N HIS A 2 -13.11 -6.62 -1.60
CA HIS A 2 -12.95 -5.18 -1.89
C HIS A 2 -14.24 -4.34 -1.88
N GLY A 3 -15.42 -4.97 -1.93
CA GLY A 3 -16.70 -4.28 -1.81
C GLY A 3 -17.04 -3.87 -0.37
N ASN A 4 -18.08 -3.06 -0.22
CA ASN A 4 -18.53 -2.56 1.09
C ASN A 4 -19.11 -3.67 1.97
N TYR A 5 -18.92 -3.57 3.27
CA TYR A 5 -19.29 -4.60 4.23
C TYR A 5 -20.82 -4.81 4.31
N GLY A 6 -21.56 -3.74 4.57
CA GLY A 6 -23.03 -3.79 4.70
C GLY A 6 -23.74 -4.40 3.49
N PRO A 7 -23.49 -3.92 2.26
CA PRO A 7 -24.04 -4.53 1.04
C PRO A 7 -23.68 -6.01 0.89
N ASN A 8 -22.46 -6.43 1.21
CA ASN A 8 -22.06 -7.84 1.10
C ASN A 8 -22.82 -8.74 2.09
N VAL A 9 -22.98 -8.31 3.33
CA VAL A 9 -23.75 -9.06 4.34
C VAL A 9 -25.22 -9.10 3.96
N LEU A 10 -25.82 -7.93 3.73
CA LEU A 10 -27.27 -7.81 3.55
C LEU A 10 -27.77 -8.35 2.21
N THR A 11 -26.92 -8.40 1.17
CA THR A 11 -27.25 -9.16 -0.06
C THR A 11 -27.42 -10.65 0.23
N ASN A 12 -26.64 -11.21 1.15
CA ASN A 12 -26.75 -12.61 1.54
C ASN A 12 -27.83 -12.87 2.60
N GLU A 13 -28.49 -11.84 3.13
CA GLU A 13 -29.63 -11.95 4.05
C GLU A 13 -30.96 -11.53 3.41
N CYS A 14 -30.95 -10.92 2.23
CA CYS A 14 -32.16 -10.43 1.59
C CYS A 14 -33.13 -11.55 1.22
N ASP A 15 -34.43 -11.24 1.23
CA ASP A 15 -35.52 -12.13 0.80
C ASP A 15 -35.85 -11.94 -0.69
N VAL A 16 -35.55 -10.77 -1.25
CA VAL A 16 -35.67 -10.43 -2.67
C VAL A 16 -34.40 -9.71 -3.13
N LEU A 17 -33.81 -10.19 -4.24
CA LEU A 17 -32.68 -9.57 -4.91
C LEU A 17 -33.11 -9.08 -6.30
N ILE A 18 -33.01 -7.78 -6.56
CA ILE A 18 -33.32 -7.17 -7.85
C ILE A 18 -32.00 -6.79 -8.53
N ALA A 19 -31.60 -7.59 -9.52
CA ALA A 19 -30.39 -7.38 -10.32
C ALA A 19 -30.73 -6.58 -11.58
N ILE A 20 -30.14 -5.40 -11.73
CA ILE A 20 -30.42 -4.47 -12.84
C ILE A 20 -29.13 -4.30 -13.66
N GLY A 21 -29.10 -4.82 -14.88
CA GLY A 21 -27.92 -4.76 -15.76
C GLY A 21 -26.68 -5.40 -15.16
N MET A 22 -26.85 -6.55 -14.49
CA MET A 22 -25.83 -7.23 -13.71
C MET A 22 -25.69 -8.69 -14.16
N ARG A 23 -24.47 -9.08 -14.54
CA ARG A 23 -24.14 -10.43 -15.05
C ARG A 23 -23.76 -11.48 -13.98
N PHE A 24 -23.93 -11.17 -12.70
CA PHE A 24 -23.52 -12.05 -11.58
C PHE A 24 -22.09 -12.60 -11.73
N ASP A 25 -21.13 -11.71 -11.97
CA ASP A 25 -19.71 -12.05 -12.12
C ASP A 25 -19.10 -12.65 -10.84
N ASP A 26 -18.11 -13.53 -10.99
CA ASP A 26 -17.48 -14.24 -9.88
C ASP A 26 -16.81 -13.31 -8.85
N ARG A 27 -16.36 -12.12 -9.26
CA ARG A 27 -15.77 -11.12 -8.36
C ARG A 27 -16.82 -10.43 -7.50
N VAL A 28 -18.09 -10.50 -7.89
CA VAL A 28 -19.23 -9.98 -7.13
C VAL A 28 -19.85 -11.08 -6.28
N THR A 29 -20.15 -12.24 -6.87
CA THR A 29 -20.88 -13.30 -6.16
C THR A 29 -19.99 -14.11 -5.23
N GLY A 30 -18.69 -14.17 -5.51
CA GLY A 30 -17.77 -15.10 -4.85
C GLY A 30 -18.28 -16.53 -5.01
N ARG A 31 -18.61 -17.18 -3.89
CA ARG A 31 -19.13 -18.55 -3.86
C ARG A 31 -20.61 -18.61 -4.26
N LEU A 32 -20.89 -18.98 -5.51
CA LEU A 32 -22.24 -19.15 -6.03
C LEU A 32 -23.10 -20.14 -5.22
N ASP A 33 -22.51 -21.13 -4.56
CA ASP A 33 -23.24 -22.09 -3.72
C ASP A 33 -23.74 -21.47 -2.40
N LYS A 34 -23.21 -20.32 -2.00
CA LYS A 34 -23.62 -19.58 -0.80
C LYS A 34 -24.29 -18.23 -1.10
N TYR A 35 -24.19 -17.75 -2.33
CA TYR A 35 -24.68 -16.44 -2.72
C TYR A 35 -26.21 -16.37 -2.73
N ALA A 36 -26.77 -15.55 -1.84
CA ALA A 36 -28.19 -15.16 -1.77
C ALA A 36 -29.20 -16.32 -1.97
N LYS A 37 -28.94 -17.51 -1.40
CA LYS A 37 -29.69 -18.75 -1.69
C LYS A 37 -31.15 -18.72 -1.25
N GLN A 38 -31.48 -17.92 -0.26
CA GLN A 38 -32.84 -17.72 0.23
C GLN A 38 -33.64 -16.71 -0.59
N ALA A 39 -32.98 -15.86 -1.38
CA ALA A 39 -33.62 -14.72 -2.04
C ALA A 39 -34.41 -15.15 -3.29
N LYS A 40 -35.57 -14.52 -3.51
CA LYS A 40 -36.22 -14.51 -4.82
C LYS A 40 -35.48 -13.53 -5.72
N VAL A 41 -35.02 -13.98 -6.87
CA VAL A 41 -34.17 -13.17 -7.76
C VAL A 41 -35.01 -12.64 -8.92
N ILE A 42 -35.06 -11.31 -9.07
CA ILE A 42 -35.58 -10.62 -10.26
C ILE A 42 -34.39 -10.10 -11.04
N HIS A 43 -34.25 -10.49 -12.30
CA HIS A 43 -33.07 -10.15 -13.11
C HIS A 43 -33.50 -9.42 -14.38
N LEU A 44 -33.12 -8.14 -14.45
CA LEU A 44 -33.30 -7.28 -15.60
C LEU A 44 -31.99 -7.25 -16.37
N ASP A 45 -32.01 -7.70 -17.62
CA ASP A 45 -30.84 -7.63 -18.49
C ASP A 45 -31.26 -7.45 -19.96
N ILE A 46 -30.40 -6.78 -20.73
CA ILE A 46 -30.58 -6.59 -22.17
C ILE A 46 -30.10 -7.82 -22.95
N ASP A 47 -29.11 -8.54 -22.41
CA ASP A 47 -28.55 -9.74 -23.01
C ASP A 47 -29.26 -10.99 -22.44
N PRO A 48 -30.05 -11.71 -23.26
CA PRO A 48 -30.77 -12.89 -22.79
C PRO A 48 -29.81 -14.03 -22.38
N SER A 49 -28.55 -14.02 -22.80
CA SER A 49 -27.56 -15.03 -22.40
C SER A 49 -27.07 -14.87 -20.96
N GLU A 50 -27.28 -13.70 -20.35
CA GLU A 50 -26.92 -13.44 -18.96
C GLU A 50 -27.98 -13.94 -17.97
N ILE A 51 -29.23 -14.07 -18.43
CA ILE A 51 -30.35 -14.58 -17.64
C ILE A 51 -30.14 -16.07 -17.33
N ASP A 52 -30.36 -16.46 -16.08
CA ASP A 52 -30.22 -17.84 -15.57
C ASP A 52 -28.81 -18.47 -15.75
N LYS A 53 -27.81 -17.70 -16.20
CA LYS A 53 -26.47 -18.21 -16.50
C LYS A 53 -25.72 -18.67 -15.25
N ASN A 54 -25.56 -17.75 -14.29
CA ASN A 54 -24.80 -18.00 -13.04
C ASN A 54 -25.73 -18.19 -11.83
N VAL A 55 -26.83 -17.45 -11.78
CA VAL A 55 -27.82 -17.49 -10.71
C VAL A 55 -29.19 -17.73 -11.33
N LYS A 56 -29.92 -18.74 -10.84
CA LYS A 56 -31.27 -19.03 -11.31
C LYS A 56 -32.23 -17.93 -10.86
N THR A 57 -32.92 -17.34 -11.81
CA THR A 57 -33.86 -16.24 -11.59
C THR A 57 -35.24 -16.78 -11.25
N THR A 58 -35.96 -16.06 -10.39
CA THR A 58 -37.38 -16.30 -10.12
C THR A 58 -38.24 -15.62 -11.19
N VAL A 59 -37.88 -14.40 -11.57
CA VAL A 59 -38.53 -13.65 -12.66
C VAL A 59 -37.45 -12.99 -13.52
N PRO A 60 -37.29 -13.42 -14.78
CA PRO A 60 -36.45 -12.71 -15.74
C PRO A 60 -37.25 -11.59 -16.41
N VAL A 61 -36.62 -10.42 -16.57
CA VAL A 61 -37.17 -9.27 -17.29
C VAL A 61 -36.18 -8.91 -18.39
N TRP A 62 -36.46 -9.37 -19.60
CA TRP A 62 -35.59 -9.12 -20.73
C TRP A 62 -35.94 -7.79 -21.41
N GLY A 63 -34.96 -6.90 -21.56
CA GLY A 63 -35.10 -5.63 -22.27
C GLY A 63 -34.13 -4.55 -21.81
N ASP A 64 -34.20 -3.36 -22.41
CA ASP A 64 -33.44 -2.21 -21.93
C ASP A 64 -33.96 -1.79 -20.54
N CYS A 65 -33.09 -1.71 -19.55
CA CYS A 65 -33.42 -1.24 -18.20
C CYS A 65 -34.00 0.18 -18.20
N LYS A 66 -33.66 1.03 -19.19
CA LYS A 66 -34.26 2.36 -19.34
C LYS A 66 -35.74 2.33 -19.71
N GLU A 67 -36.21 1.26 -20.33
CA GLU A 67 -37.62 1.07 -20.70
C GLU A 67 -38.35 0.24 -19.65
N THR A 68 -37.73 -0.86 -19.21
CA THR A 68 -38.36 -1.84 -18.31
C THR A 68 -38.47 -1.33 -16.86
N LEU A 69 -37.49 -0.55 -16.35
CA LEU A 69 -37.58 -0.01 -14.99
C LEU A 69 -38.76 0.94 -14.81
N PRO A 70 -39.00 1.95 -15.68
CA PRO A 70 -40.20 2.80 -15.58
C PRO A 70 -41.49 1.99 -15.49
N MET A 71 -41.68 1.01 -16.38
CA MET A 71 -42.87 0.15 -16.40
C MET A 71 -43.06 -0.62 -15.09
N LEU A 72 -41.97 -1.13 -14.50
CA LEU A 72 -42.02 -1.78 -13.19
C LEU A 72 -42.35 -0.77 -12.09
N THR A 73 -41.71 0.41 -12.09
CA THR A 73 -41.91 1.42 -11.06
C THR A 73 -43.31 2.03 -11.05
N GLU A 74 -44.03 2.02 -12.18
CA GLU A 74 -45.44 2.43 -12.24
C GLU A 74 -46.38 1.46 -11.51
N LEU A 75 -45.96 0.20 -11.35
CA LEU A 75 -46.75 -0.86 -10.74
C LEU A 75 -46.39 -1.13 -9.28
N VAL A 76 -45.26 -0.61 -8.78
CA VAL A 76 -44.85 -0.81 -7.38
C VAL A 76 -45.53 0.17 -6.45
N GLU A 77 -46.02 -0.33 -5.33
CA GLU A 77 -46.47 0.50 -4.22
C GLU A 77 -45.26 1.08 -3.48
N GLN A 78 -45.22 2.40 -3.31
CA GLN A 78 -44.19 3.04 -2.51
C GLN A 78 -44.30 2.63 -1.04
N LYS A 79 -43.23 2.03 -0.51
CA LYS A 79 -43.12 1.61 0.91
C LYS A 79 -41.80 2.11 1.50
N VAL A 80 -41.78 2.31 2.82
CA VAL A 80 -40.60 2.77 3.55
C VAL A 80 -40.24 1.74 4.62
N TYR A 81 -38.97 1.32 4.63
CA TYR A 81 -38.46 0.29 5.54
C TYR A 81 -37.32 0.84 6.40
N PRO A 82 -37.61 1.72 7.39
CA PRO A 82 -36.58 2.44 8.13
C PRO A 82 -35.67 1.49 8.93
N GLN A 83 -36.22 0.41 9.48
CA GLN A 83 -35.47 -0.61 10.22
C GLN A 83 -34.47 -1.36 9.32
N TRP A 84 -34.89 -1.71 8.09
CA TRP A 84 -33.99 -2.36 7.13
C TRP A 84 -32.87 -1.42 6.69
N LEU A 85 -33.21 -0.18 6.34
CA LEU A 85 -32.21 0.85 5.99
C LEU A 85 -31.26 1.18 7.14
N GLN A 86 -31.72 1.04 8.39
CA GLN A 86 -30.89 1.28 9.56
C GLN A 86 -29.76 0.24 9.68
N LYS A 87 -30.00 -1.03 9.32
CA LYS A 87 -28.94 -2.06 9.31
C LYS A 87 -27.79 -1.70 8.38
N PHE A 88 -28.08 -1.18 7.19
CA PHE A 88 -27.03 -0.71 6.26
C PHE A 88 -26.18 0.40 6.90
N ARG A 89 -26.81 1.35 7.61
CA ARG A 89 -26.11 2.44 8.29
C ARG A 89 -25.23 1.94 9.44
N GLU A 90 -25.68 0.93 10.17
CA GLU A 90 -24.90 0.30 11.25
C GLU A 90 -23.63 -0.36 10.70
N TYR A 91 -23.75 -1.18 9.65
CA TYR A 91 -22.58 -1.78 9.00
C TYR A 91 -21.68 -0.75 8.34
N GLN A 92 -22.25 0.30 7.74
CA GLN A 92 -21.47 1.40 7.19
C GLN A 92 -20.66 2.10 8.28
N LYS A 93 -21.25 2.37 9.44
CA LYS A 93 -20.55 2.99 10.57
C LYS A 93 -19.39 2.11 11.06
N GLU A 94 -19.62 0.81 11.21
CA GLU A 94 -18.58 -0.14 11.60
C GLU A 94 -17.43 -0.18 10.58
N GLU A 95 -17.75 -0.21 9.29
CA GLU A 95 -16.77 -0.17 8.19
C GLU A 95 -16.02 1.17 8.15
N GLU A 96 -16.71 2.27 8.43
CA GLU A 96 -16.15 3.61 8.51
C GLU A 96 -15.10 3.72 9.61
N GLU A 97 -15.44 3.28 10.82
CA GLU A 97 -14.56 3.31 12.00
C GLU A 97 -13.37 2.36 11.84
N THR A 98 -13.58 1.16 11.31
CA THR A 98 -12.56 0.11 11.29
C THR A 98 -11.60 0.24 10.11
N CYS A 99 -12.08 0.62 8.92
CA CYS A 99 -11.31 0.49 7.69
C CYS A 99 -11.25 1.77 6.85
N ILE A 100 -12.34 2.54 6.74
CA ILE A 100 -12.37 3.72 5.85
C ILE A 100 -11.63 4.90 6.49
N ASN A 101 -11.94 5.25 7.74
CA ASN A 101 -11.34 6.41 8.38
C ASN A 101 -9.82 6.30 8.55
N PRO A 102 -9.25 5.16 8.98
CA PRO A 102 -7.80 4.99 9.06
C PRO A 102 -7.12 5.15 7.70
N GLU A 103 -7.74 4.63 6.63
CA GLU A 103 -7.19 4.70 5.26
C GLU A 103 -7.36 6.10 4.64
N LEU A 104 -8.40 6.87 4.99
CA LEU A 104 -8.63 8.22 4.46
C LEU A 104 -8.01 9.34 5.31
N ASN A 105 -7.72 9.06 6.58
CA ASN A 105 -7.20 10.01 7.57
C ASN A 105 -6.10 9.33 8.41
N PRO A 106 -5.02 8.85 7.79
CA PRO A 106 -3.96 8.19 8.53
C PRO A 106 -3.35 9.13 9.57
N THR A 107 -3.18 8.63 10.78
CA THR A 107 -2.49 9.35 11.87
C THR A 107 -0.98 9.07 11.89
N THR A 108 -0.53 8.05 11.15
CA THR A 108 0.89 7.71 10.94
C THR A 108 1.57 8.77 10.08
N GLU A 109 2.89 8.75 9.91
CA GLU A 109 3.59 9.68 8.99
C GLU A 109 3.47 9.25 7.51
N GLN A 110 3.09 8.00 7.26
CA GLN A 110 3.00 7.41 5.92
C GLN A 110 1.74 7.87 5.18
N LEU A 111 1.90 8.15 3.89
CA LEU A 111 0.78 8.42 2.99
C LEU A 111 0.05 7.12 2.66
N THR A 112 -1.27 7.12 2.82
CA THR A 112 -2.13 6.04 2.31
C THR A 112 -2.66 6.40 0.93
N MET A 113 -2.97 5.39 0.12
CA MET A 113 -3.59 5.65 -1.18
C MET A 113 -4.98 6.28 -1.01
N GLY A 114 -5.72 5.91 0.05
CA GLY A 114 -6.99 6.53 0.40
C GLY A 114 -6.91 8.02 0.70
N GLU A 115 -5.90 8.47 1.45
CA GLU A 115 -5.66 9.90 1.73
C GLU A 115 -5.47 10.69 0.42
N VAL A 116 -4.72 10.14 -0.54
CA VAL A 116 -4.53 10.75 -1.86
C VAL A 116 -5.87 10.89 -2.60
N ILE A 117 -6.67 9.81 -2.67
CA ILE A 117 -7.96 9.83 -3.36
C ILE A 117 -8.97 10.77 -2.67
N LYS A 118 -8.95 10.86 -1.34
CA LYS A 118 -9.76 11.83 -0.58
C LYS A 118 -9.45 13.25 -1.02
N LEU A 119 -8.17 13.63 -1.10
CA LEU A 119 -7.78 14.97 -1.53
C LEU A 119 -8.13 15.24 -3.00
N VAL A 120 -8.02 14.23 -3.87
CA VAL A 120 -8.53 14.32 -5.26
C VAL A 120 -10.02 14.63 -5.27
N ASN A 121 -10.84 13.95 -4.46
CA ASN A 121 -12.27 14.24 -4.35
C ASN A 121 -12.55 15.66 -3.87
N GLU A 122 -11.82 16.14 -2.85
CA GLU A 122 -12.01 17.49 -2.32
C GLU A 122 -11.69 18.56 -3.35
N LEU A 123 -10.57 18.41 -4.07
CA LEU A 123 -10.11 19.39 -5.06
C LEU A 123 -10.96 19.37 -6.34
N THR A 124 -11.45 18.19 -6.74
CA THR A 124 -12.30 18.02 -7.93
C THR A 124 -13.80 18.09 -7.61
N LYS A 125 -14.17 18.25 -6.33
CA LYS A 125 -15.53 18.18 -5.80
C LYS A 125 -16.25 16.84 -6.08
N GLY A 126 -15.52 15.79 -6.48
CA GLY A 126 -16.09 14.50 -6.88
C GLY A 126 -16.65 14.46 -8.31
N ASP A 127 -16.28 15.45 -9.14
CA ASP A 127 -16.80 15.59 -10.51
C ASP A 127 -15.82 15.08 -11.58
N ALA A 128 -14.59 14.72 -11.19
CA ALA A 128 -13.60 14.16 -12.11
C ALA A 128 -14.02 12.76 -12.63
N ILE A 129 -13.61 12.46 -13.85
CA ILE A 129 -13.59 11.09 -14.36
C ILE A 129 -12.33 10.43 -13.82
N ILE A 130 -12.51 9.38 -13.03
CA ILE A 130 -11.42 8.56 -12.52
C ILE A 130 -11.23 7.38 -13.46
N VAL A 131 -10.03 7.28 -14.01
CA VAL A 131 -9.62 6.16 -14.86
C VAL A 131 -8.58 5.38 -14.08
N THR A 132 -8.77 4.08 -13.88
CA THR A 132 -7.85 3.28 -13.05
C THR A 132 -7.16 2.22 -13.87
N ASP A 133 -5.90 1.95 -13.51
CA ASP A 133 -5.20 0.75 -13.99
C ASP A 133 -5.64 -0.44 -13.12
N VAL A 134 -4.91 -1.56 -13.17
CA VAL A 134 -5.28 -2.78 -12.46
C VAL A 134 -4.31 -3.06 -11.33
N GLY A 135 -4.83 -3.19 -10.11
CA GLY A 135 -4.02 -3.43 -8.90
C GLY A 135 -4.69 -2.96 -7.61
N GLN A 136 -3.90 -2.73 -6.55
CA GLN A 136 -4.43 -2.23 -5.28
C GLN A 136 -5.01 -0.82 -5.42
N HIS A 137 -4.31 0.06 -6.13
CA HIS A 137 -4.76 1.42 -6.44
C HIS A 137 -6.14 1.43 -7.13
N GLN A 138 -6.44 0.44 -7.98
CA GLN A 138 -7.76 0.27 -8.61
C GLN A 138 -8.86 0.10 -7.57
N MET A 139 -8.64 -0.80 -6.60
CA MET A 139 -9.62 -1.07 -5.55
C MET A 139 -9.80 0.14 -4.64
N VAL A 140 -8.70 0.79 -4.26
CA VAL A 140 -8.72 2.01 -3.43
C VAL A 140 -9.47 3.14 -4.15
N ALA A 141 -9.12 3.41 -5.41
CA ALA A 141 -9.77 4.47 -6.19
C ALA A 141 -11.27 4.18 -6.39
N CYS A 142 -11.65 2.95 -6.75
CA CYS A 142 -13.07 2.58 -6.88
C CYS A 142 -13.84 2.68 -5.55
N ARG A 143 -13.20 2.42 -4.42
CA ARG A 143 -13.82 2.44 -3.09
C ARG A 143 -13.99 3.85 -2.53
N TYR A 144 -13.02 4.73 -2.79
CA TYR A 144 -12.96 6.03 -2.12
C TYR A 144 -13.20 7.22 -3.04
N ALA A 145 -13.13 7.09 -4.37
CA ALA A 145 -13.50 8.17 -5.27
C ALA A 145 -15.01 8.45 -5.19
N LYS A 146 -15.38 9.73 -5.36
CA LYS A 146 -16.77 10.16 -5.51
C LYS A 146 -17.12 10.22 -6.99
N PHE A 147 -18.31 9.72 -7.32
CA PHE A 147 -18.81 9.68 -8.69
C PHE A 147 -20.14 10.43 -8.78
N ASN A 148 -20.10 11.76 -8.66
CA ASN A 148 -21.33 12.58 -8.66
C ASN A 148 -22.07 12.54 -10.00
N SER A 149 -21.36 12.24 -11.08
CA SER A 149 -21.90 12.15 -12.44
C SER A 149 -21.81 10.72 -12.97
N THR A 150 -22.72 10.34 -13.87
CA THR A 150 -22.61 9.06 -14.59
C THR A 150 -21.36 9.01 -15.46
N LYS A 151 -20.89 7.79 -15.80
CA LYS A 151 -19.69 7.56 -16.64
C LYS A 151 -18.41 8.21 -16.08
N SER A 152 -18.25 8.18 -14.75
CA SER A 152 -17.10 8.79 -14.06
C SER A 152 -16.10 7.78 -13.50
N ASN A 153 -16.39 6.48 -13.60
CA ASN A 153 -15.46 5.40 -13.27
C ASN A 153 -15.16 4.61 -14.55
N VAL A 154 -13.92 4.65 -15.02
CA VAL A 154 -13.48 3.93 -16.22
C VAL A 154 -12.34 2.99 -15.83
N THR A 155 -12.57 1.69 -15.89
CA THR A 155 -11.60 0.70 -15.45
C THR A 155 -11.74 -0.61 -16.20
N SER A 156 -10.65 -1.35 -16.34
CA SER A 156 -10.67 -2.71 -16.88
C SER A 156 -11.08 -3.70 -15.79
N GLY A 157 -12.40 -3.87 -15.60
CA GLY A 157 -12.95 -4.83 -14.62
C GLY A 157 -12.99 -6.27 -15.13
N GLY A 158 -13.56 -6.50 -16.31
CA GLY A 158 -13.83 -7.86 -16.82
C GLY A 158 -12.57 -8.69 -17.09
N LEU A 159 -11.63 -8.14 -17.86
CA LEU A 159 -10.37 -8.82 -18.20
C LEU A 159 -9.23 -8.50 -17.21
N GLY A 160 -9.29 -7.36 -16.52
CA GLY A 160 -8.22 -6.96 -15.60
C GLY A 160 -6.88 -6.66 -16.29
N THR A 161 -6.89 -5.97 -17.44
CA THR A 161 -5.69 -5.64 -18.22
C THR A 161 -4.87 -4.52 -17.56
N MET A 162 -3.63 -4.83 -17.17
CA MET A 162 -2.65 -3.82 -16.76
C MET A 162 -2.22 -2.95 -17.95
N GLY A 163 -1.93 -1.67 -17.72
CA GLY A 163 -1.61 -0.68 -18.77
C GLY A 163 -2.84 -0.05 -19.41
N PHE A 164 -4.03 -0.31 -18.88
CA PHE A 164 -5.28 0.20 -19.42
C PHE A 164 -5.45 1.71 -19.20
N ALA A 165 -4.96 2.24 -18.08
CA ALA A 165 -5.40 3.54 -17.59
C ALA A 165 -4.99 4.70 -18.49
N LEU A 166 -3.73 4.74 -18.94
CA LEU A 166 -3.20 5.85 -19.72
C LEU A 166 -3.92 5.99 -21.08
N PRO A 167 -4.00 4.96 -21.94
CA PRO A 167 -4.76 5.05 -23.19
C PRO A 167 -6.26 5.26 -22.95
N ALA A 168 -6.86 4.62 -21.94
CA ALA A 168 -8.27 4.83 -21.62
C ALA A 168 -8.56 6.26 -21.15
N ALA A 169 -7.64 6.90 -20.43
CA ALA A 169 -7.78 8.28 -20.00
C ALA A 169 -7.70 9.28 -21.15
N ILE A 170 -6.85 9.02 -22.15
CA ILE A 170 -6.85 9.77 -23.41
C ILE A 170 -8.23 9.67 -24.08
N GLY A 171 -8.76 8.44 -24.22
CA GLY A 171 -10.09 8.21 -24.79
C GLY A 171 -11.21 8.89 -23.99
N ALA A 172 -11.17 8.78 -22.66
CA ALA A 172 -12.14 9.44 -21.77
C ALA A 172 -12.08 10.97 -21.91
N LYS A 173 -10.88 11.55 -22.05
CA LYS A 173 -10.71 12.99 -22.26
C LYS A 173 -11.30 13.44 -23.58
N TYR A 174 -11.14 12.67 -24.66
CA TYR A 174 -11.80 12.98 -25.93
C TYR A 174 -13.32 12.78 -25.89
N GLY A 175 -13.80 11.79 -25.14
CA GLY A 175 -15.23 11.56 -24.94
C GLY A 175 -15.92 12.60 -24.04
N ALA A 176 -15.15 13.31 -23.21
CA ALA A 176 -15.63 14.32 -22.28
C ALA A 176 -14.62 15.48 -22.16
N PRO A 177 -14.47 16.32 -23.19
CA PRO A 177 -13.40 17.33 -23.28
C PRO A 177 -13.43 18.35 -22.14
N ASP A 178 -14.62 18.68 -21.64
CA ASP A 178 -14.80 19.68 -20.58
C ASP A 178 -14.60 19.14 -19.16
N ARG A 179 -14.43 17.81 -19.02
CA ARG A 179 -14.28 17.18 -17.70
C ARG A 179 -12.81 16.95 -17.36
N THR A 180 -12.48 17.11 -16.09
CA THR A 180 -11.18 16.68 -15.56
C THR A 180 -11.11 15.16 -15.58
N VAL A 181 -10.06 14.62 -16.21
CA VAL A 181 -9.78 13.18 -16.23
C VAL A 181 -8.52 12.92 -15.42
N VAL A 182 -8.65 12.11 -14.38
CA VAL A 182 -7.54 11.67 -13.52
C VAL A 182 -7.30 10.19 -13.74
N ALA A 183 -6.15 9.86 -14.32
CA ALA A 183 -5.67 8.49 -14.44
C ALA A 183 -4.91 8.11 -13.16
N VAL A 184 -5.47 7.21 -12.35
CA VAL A 184 -4.84 6.66 -11.15
C VAL A 184 -4.18 5.34 -11.52
N ILE A 185 -2.86 5.32 -11.50
CA ILE A 185 -2.05 4.26 -12.11
C ILE A 185 -1.04 3.73 -11.07
N GLY A 186 -0.89 2.42 -10.98
CA GLY A 186 0.25 1.82 -10.27
C GLY A 186 1.52 1.93 -11.11
N ASP A 187 2.68 1.96 -10.46
CA ASP A 187 3.99 1.99 -11.11
C ASP A 187 4.18 0.86 -12.15
N GLY A 188 3.82 -0.38 -11.83
CA GLY A 188 3.90 -1.49 -12.79
C GLY A 188 2.89 -1.40 -13.93
N GLY A 189 1.71 -0.82 -13.69
CA GLY A 189 0.69 -0.61 -14.74
C GLY A 189 1.14 0.44 -15.74
N PHE A 190 1.71 1.55 -15.25
CA PHE A 190 2.19 2.64 -16.10
C PHE A 190 3.25 2.17 -17.11
N GLN A 191 4.13 1.26 -16.68
CA GLN A 191 5.21 0.76 -17.53
C GLN A 191 4.75 -0.03 -18.76
N MET A 192 3.53 -0.58 -18.74
CA MET A 192 3.00 -1.40 -19.84
C MET A 192 2.69 -0.57 -21.10
N THR A 193 2.27 0.69 -20.91
CA THR A 193 1.77 1.56 -22.00
C THR A 193 2.34 2.98 -21.94
N LEU A 194 3.49 3.17 -21.31
CA LEU A 194 4.14 4.49 -21.15
C LEU A 194 4.39 5.22 -22.48
N GLN A 195 4.44 4.51 -23.61
CA GLN A 195 4.60 5.10 -24.94
C GLN A 195 3.44 6.01 -25.35
N GLU A 196 2.28 5.89 -24.69
CA GLU A 196 1.11 6.76 -24.93
C GLU A 196 1.33 8.20 -24.44
N LEU A 197 2.40 8.47 -23.68
CA LEU A 197 2.88 9.84 -23.47
C LEU A 197 3.21 10.53 -24.80
N GLY A 198 3.66 9.78 -25.81
CA GLY A 198 3.85 10.28 -27.17
C GLY A 198 2.54 10.69 -27.85
N THR A 199 1.46 9.95 -27.62
CA THR A 199 0.11 10.30 -28.07
C THR A 199 -0.38 11.59 -27.41
N ILE A 200 -0.18 11.72 -26.09
CA ILE A 200 -0.48 12.97 -25.36
C ILE A 200 0.32 14.15 -25.91
N MET A 201 1.62 13.97 -26.14
CA MET A 201 2.49 15.02 -26.71
C MET A 201 2.03 15.45 -28.11
N GLN A 202 1.68 14.49 -28.96
CA GLN A 202 1.29 14.72 -30.35
C GLN A 202 -0.06 15.43 -30.47
N PHE A 203 -1.04 15.06 -29.63
CA PHE A 203 -2.43 15.49 -29.80
C PHE A 203 -2.96 16.37 -28.66
N GLY A 204 -2.16 16.64 -27.63
CA GLY A 204 -2.49 17.57 -26.56
C GLY A 204 -3.65 17.13 -25.66
N ALA A 205 -3.92 15.82 -25.53
CA ALA A 205 -4.95 15.34 -24.61
C ALA A 205 -4.59 15.74 -23.16
N GLU A 206 -5.46 16.48 -22.48
CA GLU A 206 -5.19 16.99 -21.12
C GLU A 206 -5.63 15.96 -20.06
N VAL A 207 -4.72 15.04 -19.73
CA VAL A 207 -4.92 13.97 -18.74
C VAL A 207 -4.08 14.26 -17.50
N LYS A 208 -4.66 14.08 -16.31
CA LYS A 208 -3.95 14.19 -15.04
C LYS A 208 -3.46 12.79 -14.64
N ILE A 209 -2.16 12.56 -14.69
CA ILE A 209 -1.55 11.25 -14.50
C ILE A 209 -1.05 11.18 -13.05
N LEU A 210 -1.72 10.38 -12.22
CA LEU A 210 -1.39 10.16 -10.82
C LEU A 210 -0.82 8.74 -10.65
N ILE A 211 0.48 8.64 -10.41
CA ILE A 211 1.17 7.37 -10.15
C ILE A 211 1.28 7.16 -8.64
N LEU A 212 0.70 6.07 -8.14
CA LEU A 212 0.87 5.60 -6.77
C LEU A 212 1.96 4.55 -6.76
N ASN A 213 3.19 4.97 -6.44
CA ASN A 213 4.39 4.16 -6.60
C ASN A 213 4.78 3.51 -5.27
N ASN A 214 4.49 2.21 -5.15
CA ASN A 214 4.93 1.39 -4.03
C ASN A 214 6.11 0.47 -4.40
N GLN A 215 6.67 0.55 -5.61
CA GLN A 215 7.76 -0.30 -6.11
C GLN A 215 7.45 -1.81 -6.17
N PHE A 216 6.16 -2.19 -6.16
CA PHE A 216 5.73 -3.58 -6.24
C PHE A 216 4.49 -3.76 -7.14
N LEU A 217 4.34 -4.98 -7.67
CA LEU A 217 3.04 -5.50 -8.12
C LEU A 217 2.16 -5.81 -6.89
N GLY A 218 1.72 -4.75 -6.21
CA GLY A 218 1.15 -4.80 -4.86
C GLY A 218 -0.02 -5.76 -4.69
N MET A 219 -0.90 -5.88 -5.69
CA MET A 219 -2.02 -6.83 -5.64
C MET A 219 -1.51 -8.28 -5.61
N VAL A 220 -0.60 -8.65 -6.53
CA VAL A 220 -0.03 -10.01 -6.56
C VAL A 220 0.75 -10.30 -5.27
N ARG A 221 1.51 -9.31 -4.80
CA ARG A 221 2.26 -9.38 -3.54
C ARG A 221 1.34 -9.64 -2.34
N GLN A 222 0.20 -8.96 -2.25
CA GLN A 222 -0.79 -9.16 -1.19
C GLN A 222 -1.32 -10.60 -1.17
N TRP A 223 -1.61 -11.19 -2.34
CA TRP A 223 -2.04 -12.57 -2.43
C TRP A 223 -0.93 -13.54 -2.02
N GLN A 224 0.32 -13.31 -2.44
CA GLN A 224 1.46 -14.12 -2.01
C GLN A 224 1.69 -14.03 -0.49
N GLN A 225 1.45 -12.87 0.12
CA GLN A 225 1.53 -12.68 1.56
C GLN A 225 0.47 -13.48 2.32
N LEU A 226 -0.78 -13.48 1.82
CA LEU A 226 -1.91 -14.11 2.51
C LEU A 226 -1.99 -15.63 2.30
N PHE A 227 -1.61 -16.12 1.12
CA PHE A 227 -1.91 -17.49 0.69
C PHE A 227 -0.68 -18.33 0.31
N ASN A 228 0.51 -17.73 0.25
CA ASN A 228 1.74 -18.41 -0.18
C ASN A 228 2.89 -18.20 0.80
N ASP A 229 2.60 -18.13 2.11
CA ASP A 229 3.60 -18.03 3.17
C ASP A 229 4.62 -16.90 2.97
N LYS A 230 4.18 -15.78 2.37
CA LYS A 230 5.04 -14.61 2.09
C LYS A 230 6.18 -14.91 1.11
N ARG A 231 6.03 -15.93 0.26
CA ARG A 231 6.97 -16.24 -0.82
C ARG A 231 6.78 -15.28 -1.98
N TYR A 232 7.50 -14.16 -1.94
CA TYR A 232 7.44 -13.13 -2.96
C TYR A 232 8.20 -13.55 -4.21
N SER A 233 7.49 -13.73 -5.32
CA SER A 233 8.07 -14.20 -6.58
C SER A 233 7.76 -13.22 -7.70
N PHE A 234 8.79 -12.53 -8.19
CA PHE A 234 8.73 -11.57 -9.31
C PHE A 234 7.69 -10.45 -9.14
N VAL A 235 7.48 -9.99 -7.90
CA VAL A 235 6.54 -8.90 -7.58
C VAL A 235 7.23 -7.58 -7.28
N ASN A 236 8.56 -7.56 -7.14
CA ASN A 236 9.34 -6.33 -6.99
C ASN A 236 9.61 -5.75 -8.39
N ILE A 237 9.44 -4.44 -8.55
CA ILE A 237 9.65 -3.77 -9.83
C ILE A 237 10.62 -2.60 -9.67
N GLN A 238 11.58 -2.52 -10.59
CA GLN A 238 12.41 -1.33 -10.74
C GLN A 238 11.66 -0.34 -11.62
N SER A 239 11.28 0.79 -11.03
CA SER A 239 10.64 1.88 -11.76
C SER A 239 11.67 2.84 -12.38
N PRO A 240 11.44 3.37 -13.60
CA PRO A 240 12.21 4.47 -14.14
C PRO A 240 11.89 5.77 -13.40
N ASN A 241 12.68 6.83 -13.64
CA ASN A 241 12.30 8.16 -13.18
C ASN A 241 11.13 8.68 -14.03
N TYR A 242 9.90 8.57 -13.52
CA TYR A 242 8.70 8.93 -14.27
C TYR A 242 8.61 10.42 -14.60
N VAL A 243 9.16 11.29 -13.74
CA VAL A 243 9.21 12.74 -14.00
C VAL A 243 10.11 13.07 -15.18
N GLN A 244 11.31 12.49 -15.23
CA GLN A 244 12.22 12.65 -16.37
C GLN A 244 11.64 12.05 -17.65
N LEU A 245 10.97 10.90 -17.54
CA LEU A 245 10.28 10.26 -18.66
C LEU A 245 9.18 11.16 -19.22
N ALA A 246 8.29 11.68 -18.38
CA ALA A 246 7.27 12.64 -18.78
C ALA A 246 7.88 13.89 -19.43
N LYS A 247 8.98 14.39 -18.85
CA LYS A 247 9.68 15.57 -19.38
C LYS A 247 10.23 15.34 -20.79
N ALA A 248 10.68 14.12 -21.10
CA ALA A 248 11.12 13.74 -22.45
C ALA A 248 9.99 13.82 -23.50
N TYR A 249 8.72 13.71 -23.07
CA TYR A 249 7.53 13.90 -23.90
C TYR A 249 6.90 15.30 -23.76
N ASN A 250 7.65 16.29 -23.25
CA ASN A 250 7.17 17.66 -22.99
C ASN A 250 5.98 17.74 -22.02
N ILE A 251 5.84 16.75 -21.12
CA ILE A 251 4.83 16.74 -20.06
C ILE A 251 5.53 17.14 -18.76
N ASP A 252 5.00 18.14 -18.07
CA ASP A 252 5.52 18.51 -16.76
C ASP A 252 5.14 17.47 -15.71
N GLY A 253 5.98 17.33 -14.70
CA GLY A 253 5.66 16.44 -13.60
C GLY A 253 6.47 16.70 -12.35
N GLN A 254 6.02 16.09 -11.26
CA GLN A 254 6.61 16.16 -9.94
C GLN A 254 6.51 14.80 -9.26
N SER A 255 7.47 14.50 -8.38
CA SER A 255 7.44 13.36 -7.48
C SER A 255 7.46 13.89 -6.05
N ILE A 256 6.66 13.30 -5.17
CA ILE A 256 6.58 13.64 -3.75
C ILE A 256 6.68 12.38 -2.88
N SER A 257 7.15 12.54 -1.66
CA SER A 257 7.18 11.47 -0.65
C SER A 257 6.62 11.93 0.71
N GLU A 258 6.39 13.22 0.89
CA GLU A 258 5.97 13.80 2.17
C GLU A 258 4.51 14.22 2.13
N ARG A 259 3.78 13.95 3.21
CA ARG A 259 2.37 14.37 3.35
C ARG A 259 2.18 15.87 3.23
N ALA A 260 3.13 16.66 3.73
CA ALA A 260 3.08 18.12 3.68
C ALA A 260 2.95 18.66 2.24
N ASP A 261 3.53 17.96 1.27
CA ASP A 261 3.51 18.36 -0.14
C ASP A 261 2.31 17.81 -0.91
N LEU A 262 1.58 16.85 -0.36
CA LEU A 262 0.53 16.14 -1.10
C LEU A 262 -0.56 17.07 -1.63
N LYS A 263 -1.09 17.95 -0.78
CA LYS A 263 -2.19 18.85 -1.16
C LYS A 263 -1.74 19.89 -2.20
N SER A 264 -0.53 20.45 -2.05
CA SER A 264 0.00 21.45 -2.97
C SER A 264 0.35 20.84 -4.33
N ALA A 265 0.92 19.63 -4.34
CA ALA A 265 1.24 18.90 -5.56
C ALA A 265 -0.01 18.47 -6.33
N LEU A 266 -1.03 17.93 -5.65
CA LEU A 266 -2.32 17.60 -6.28
C LEU A 266 -2.98 18.83 -6.90
N LYS A 267 -2.99 19.97 -6.18
CA LYS A 267 -3.53 21.22 -6.71
C LYS A 267 -2.75 21.68 -7.95
N THR A 268 -1.42 21.58 -7.91
CA THR A 268 -0.55 21.94 -9.05
C THR A 268 -0.87 21.08 -10.27
N MET A 269 -0.97 19.76 -10.10
CA MET A 269 -1.36 18.84 -11.17
C MET A 269 -2.73 19.19 -11.77
N LEU A 270 -3.73 19.39 -10.91
CA LEU A 270 -5.12 19.65 -11.33
C LEU A 270 -5.28 21.00 -12.05
N ASP A 271 -4.61 22.05 -11.56
CA ASP A 271 -4.70 23.41 -12.12
C ASP A 271 -3.81 23.61 -13.36
N HIS A 272 -2.85 22.72 -13.61
CA HIS A 272 -1.96 22.80 -14.76
C HIS A 272 -2.75 22.74 -16.08
N LYS A 273 -2.35 23.52 -17.08
CA LYS A 273 -2.97 23.48 -18.41
C LYS A 273 -2.29 22.41 -19.25
N GLY A 274 -3.06 21.45 -19.73
CA GLY A 274 -2.53 20.26 -20.39
C GLY A 274 -2.33 19.09 -19.43
N SER A 275 -1.56 18.10 -19.89
CA SER A 275 -1.22 16.92 -19.11
C SER A 275 -0.15 17.19 -18.06
N TYR A 276 -0.26 16.51 -16.92
CA TYR A 276 0.70 16.61 -15.82
C TYR A 276 0.87 15.27 -15.13
N LEU A 277 2.10 14.90 -14.79
CA LEU A 277 2.43 13.67 -14.06
C LEU A 277 2.77 13.95 -12.59
N LEU A 278 2.06 13.33 -11.67
CA LEU A 278 2.37 13.33 -10.24
C LEU A 278 2.68 11.91 -9.77
N GLU A 279 3.84 11.72 -9.17
CA GLU A 279 4.25 10.47 -8.52
C GLU A 279 4.28 10.63 -6.98
N VAL A 280 3.87 9.60 -6.24
CA VAL A 280 3.90 9.54 -4.77
C VAL A 280 4.68 8.27 -4.29
N MET A 281 5.70 8.39 -3.41
CA MET A 281 6.68 7.30 -3.00
C MET A 281 6.92 7.11 -1.47
N GLU A 282 7.58 5.99 -1.03
CA GLU A 282 7.97 5.64 0.40
C GLU A 282 9.29 4.75 0.58
N TYR A 283 10.13 4.83 1.67
CA TYR A 283 11.47 4.11 1.86
C TYR A 283 11.99 3.74 3.33
N THR A 284 13.01 2.84 3.54
CA THR A 284 13.77 2.49 4.82
C THR A 284 15.23 1.88 4.62
N ILE A 285 16.18 1.85 5.62
CA ILE A 285 17.62 1.38 5.56
C ILE A 285 18.10 0.37 6.68
N THR A 286 19.11 -0.51 6.48
CA THR A 286 19.70 -1.46 7.50
C THR A 286 21.22 -1.79 7.33
N VAL A 287 22.10 -1.63 8.34
CA VAL A 287 23.59 -1.75 8.23
C VAL A 287 24.23 -2.85 9.12
N TYR A 288 25.28 -3.56 8.68
CA TYR A 288 26.03 -4.59 9.46
C TYR A 288 27.54 -4.30 9.58
N THR A 289 28.12 -4.39 10.77
CA THR A 289 29.53 -4.00 11.01
C THR A 289 30.12 -4.55 12.31
N GLU A 290 31.45 -4.75 12.36
CA GLU A 290 32.13 -5.02 13.63
C GLU A 290 32.01 -3.83 14.58
N ASN A 291 31.87 -4.09 15.89
CA ASN A 291 31.65 -3.05 16.89
C ASN A 291 32.96 -2.47 17.41
N HIS A 292 33.42 -1.40 16.76
CA HIS A 292 34.62 -0.65 17.15
C HIS A 292 34.25 0.71 17.76
N ILE A 293 35.13 1.23 18.63
CA ILE A 293 34.94 2.53 19.27
C ILE A 293 34.87 3.63 18.20
N GLY A 294 33.83 4.48 18.26
CA GLY A 294 33.65 5.63 17.37
C GLY A 294 32.92 5.36 16.05
N LEU A 295 32.53 4.11 15.77
CA LEU A 295 31.78 3.71 14.57
C LEU A 295 30.46 4.47 14.41
N LEU A 296 29.72 4.62 15.51
CA LEU A 296 28.44 5.31 15.56
C LEU A 296 28.57 6.80 15.21
N ASN A 297 29.65 7.45 15.65
CA ASN A 297 30.00 8.81 15.25
C ASN A 297 30.38 8.90 13.77
N ARG A 298 31.16 7.95 13.24
CA ARG A 298 31.54 7.93 11.81
C ARG A 298 30.32 7.77 10.91
N ILE A 299 29.39 6.90 11.30
CA ILE A 299 28.09 6.74 10.63
C ILE A 299 27.29 8.04 10.74
N ALA A 300 27.08 8.58 11.93
CA ALA A 300 26.30 9.82 12.15
C ALA A 300 26.87 11.03 11.40
N ILE A 301 28.20 11.15 11.27
CA ILE A 301 28.87 12.23 10.51
C ILE A 301 28.51 12.19 9.02
N ILE A 302 28.25 11.00 8.45
CA ILE A 302 27.89 10.86 7.03
C ILE A 302 26.51 11.48 6.77
N PHE A 303 25.55 11.27 7.68
CA PHE A 303 24.22 11.85 7.61
C PHE A 303 24.24 13.35 7.90
N SER A 304 24.96 13.78 8.94
CA SER A 304 25.03 15.21 9.32
C SER A 304 25.72 16.06 8.25
N ARG A 305 26.78 15.56 7.59
CA ARG A 305 27.43 16.26 6.45
C ARG A 305 26.51 16.47 5.26
N ARG A 306 25.49 15.61 5.10
CA ARG A 306 24.48 15.72 4.04
C ARG A 306 23.21 16.44 4.48
N LYS A 307 23.16 16.93 5.73
CA LYS A 307 21.98 17.56 6.36
C LYS A 307 20.77 16.63 6.44
N ILE A 308 21.02 15.34 6.66
CA ILE A 308 19.99 14.30 6.72
C ILE A 308 19.77 13.95 8.19
N ASN A 309 18.51 13.99 8.63
CA ASN A 309 18.14 13.64 10.01
C ASN A 309 18.11 12.11 10.19
N ILE A 310 18.58 11.65 11.35
CA ILE A 310 18.46 10.25 11.78
C ILE A 310 17.30 10.17 12.75
N GLU A 311 16.26 9.43 12.40
CA GLU A 311 15.06 9.30 13.23
C GLU A 311 15.26 8.33 14.38
N SER A 312 15.95 7.22 14.10
CA SER A 312 16.34 6.26 15.12
C SER A 312 17.59 5.51 14.71
N LEU A 313 18.37 5.14 15.72
CA LEU A 313 19.62 4.40 15.57
C LEU A 313 19.70 3.38 16.69
N ASN A 314 19.74 2.10 16.34
CA ASN A 314 19.86 1.00 17.28
C ASN A 314 21.09 0.14 16.95
N THR A 315 21.79 -0.34 17.97
CA THR A 315 22.88 -1.31 17.85
C THR A 315 22.52 -2.58 18.62
N SER A 316 22.69 -3.74 17.96
CA SER A 316 22.47 -5.05 18.58
C SER A 316 23.57 -6.01 18.16
N PRO A 317 24.00 -6.96 19.02
CA PRO A 317 24.84 -8.06 18.57
C PRO A 317 24.13 -8.86 17.48
N SER A 318 24.89 -9.40 16.52
CA SER A 318 24.38 -10.34 15.52
C SER A 318 24.54 -11.79 16.00
N GLU A 319 24.05 -12.74 15.22
CA GLU A 319 24.25 -14.18 15.41
C GLU A 319 25.72 -14.62 15.29
N VAL A 320 26.60 -13.77 14.75
CA VAL A 320 28.04 -14.03 14.66
C VAL A 320 28.78 -13.31 15.79
N PRO A 321 29.57 -14.02 16.61
CA PRO A 321 30.35 -13.41 17.70
C PRO A 321 31.25 -12.27 17.19
N GLY A 322 31.21 -11.12 17.86
CA GLY A 322 32.02 -9.94 17.53
C GLY A 322 31.44 -9.01 16.46
N ILE A 323 30.38 -9.43 15.74
CA ILE A 323 29.72 -8.61 14.71
C ILE A 323 28.44 -8.01 15.27
N HIS A 324 28.25 -6.71 15.05
CA HIS A 324 27.07 -5.98 15.47
C HIS A 324 26.25 -5.49 14.26
N ARG A 325 24.95 -5.44 14.45
CA ARG A 325 24.01 -4.87 13.48
C ARG A 325 23.61 -3.48 13.95
N PHE A 326 23.62 -2.53 13.03
CA PHE A 326 23.17 -1.16 13.24
C PHE A 326 21.94 -0.90 12.37
N ASN A 327 20.80 -0.71 13.01
CA ASN A 327 19.57 -0.32 12.33
C ASN A 327 19.48 1.21 12.36
N ILE A 328 19.40 1.83 11.18
CA ILE A 328 19.34 3.28 11.02
C ILE A 328 18.09 3.60 10.23
N VAL A 329 17.18 4.37 10.82
CA VAL A 329 15.98 4.84 10.13
C VAL A 329 16.18 6.29 9.73
N ILE A 330 15.96 6.56 8.44
CA ILE A 330 16.04 7.90 7.82
C ILE A 330 14.92 8.06 6.79
N GLN A 331 14.55 9.30 6.48
CA GLN A 331 13.57 9.67 5.45
C GLN A 331 14.27 10.32 4.26
N GLU A 332 14.57 9.56 3.21
CA GLU A 332 15.29 10.04 2.02
C GLU A 332 14.96 9.22 0.77
N THR A 333 15.29 9.75 -0.41
CA THR A 333 15.14 9.04 -1.69
C THR A 333 16.07 7.84 -1.82
N GLU A 334 15.67 6.80 -2.56
CA GLU A 334 16.50 5.61 -2.80
C GLU A 334 17.89 5.95 -3.36
N GLU A 335 17.99 6.96 -4.22
CA GLU A 335 19.27 7.38 -4.80
C GLU A 335 20.20 7.94 -3.70
N VAL A 336 19.66 8.74 -2.79
CA VAL A 336 20.39 9.28 -1.63
C VAL A 336 20.76 8.18 -0.66
N VAL A 337 19.83 7.28 -0.35
CA VAL A 337 20.03 6.07 0.47
C VAL A 337 21.14 5.18 -0.10
N ARG A 338 21.12 4.90 -1.40
CA ARG A 338 22.13 4.06 -2.07
C ARG A 338 23.50 4.73 -2.07
N LYS A 339 23.55 6.07 -2.25
CA LYS A 339 24.77 6.86 -2.11
C LYS A 339 25.30 6.84 -0.66
N LEU A 340 24.41 6.95 0.33
CA LEU A 340 24.75 6.86 1.75
C LEU A 340 25.31 5.49 2.10
N VAL A 341 24.65 4.40 1.69
CA VAL A 341 25.10 3.02 1.92
C VAL A 341 26.49 2.79 1.34
N ARG A 342 26.72 3.17 0.08
CA ARG A 342 28.06 3.09 -0.54
C ARG A 342 29.10 3.93 0.20
N GLN A 343 28.69 5.10 0.71
CA GLN A 343 29.59 5.98 1.45
C GLN A 343 29.91 5.41 2.84
N VAL A 344 28.94 4.79 3.52
CA VAL A 344 29.13 4.07 4.78
C VAL A 344 30.12 2.93 4.55
N GLU A 345 29.93 2.11 3.51
CA GLU A 345 30.86 1.03 3.15
C GLU A 345 32.27 1.51 2.84
N LYS A 346 32.42 2.73 2.30
CA LYS A 346 33.72 3.29 1.93
C LYS A 346 34.44 4.00 3.07
N GLN A 347 33.70 4.72 3.92
CA GLN A 347 34.26 5.66 4.91
C GLN A 347 34.23 5.08 6.34
N VAL A 348 33.42 4.06 6.55
CA VAL A 348 33.29 3.35 7.81
C VAL A 348 33.75 1.92 7.57
N GLU A 349 34.51 1.37 8.51
CA GLU A 349 34.96 -0.01 8.45
C GLU A 349 33.78 -0.92 8.82
N VAL A 350 32.92 -1.17 7.84
CA VAL A 350 31.74 -2.02 7.95
C VAL A 350 31.91 -3.25 7.08
N LEU A 351 31.36 -4.38 7.51
CA LEU A 351 31.36 -5.61 6.71
C LEU A 351 30.46 -5.42 5.49
N LYS A 352 29.25 -4.90 5.71
CA LYS A 352 28.30 -4.60 4.64
C LYS A 352 27.20 -3.66 5.12
N ALA A 353 26.76 -2.74 4.25
CA ALA A 353 25.56 -1.96 4.50
C ALA A 353 24.47 -2.35 3.51
N TYR A 354 23.25 -2.54 4.01
CA TYR A 354 22.06 -2.74 3.20
C TYR A 354 21.12 -1.56 3.38
N PHE A 355 20.11 -1.52 2.53
CA PHE A 355 18.93 -0.74 2.80
C PHE A 355 17.73 -1.60 2.49
N ASN A 356 16.68 -1.44 3.29
CA ASN A 356 15.54 -2.33 3.29
C ASN A 356 14.30 -1.51 3.63
N THR A 357 13.31 -1.55 2.77
CA THR A 357 11.99 -0.98 3.01
C THR A 357 11.30 -1.63 4.22
N ASN A 358 10.26 -0.99 4.76
CA ASN A 358 9.44 -1.52 5.86
C ASN A 358 8.89 -2.92 5.57
N GLU A 359 8.74 -3.24 4.29
CA GLU A 359 8.23 -4.51 3.81
C GLU A 359 9.25 -5.64 3.81
N GLU A 360 10.54 -5.31 3.77
CA GLU A 360 11.65 -6.26 3.72
C GLU A 360 12.19 -6.64 5.11
N ILE A 361 11.68 -5.98 6.16
CA ILE A 361 12.08 -6.23 7.55
C ILE A 361 10.88 -6.62 8.42
N VAL A 362 11.11 -7.52 9.37
CA VAL A 362 10.25 -7.68 10.56
C VAL A 362 10.80 -6.73 11.60
N TRP A 363 9.96 -5.92 12.22
CA TRP A 363 10.43 -4.95 13.19
C TRP A 363 9.44 -4.76 14.33
N GLN A 364 9.96 -4.41 15.49
CA GLN A 364 9.19 -4.04 16.68
C GLN A 364 9.91 -2.94 17.46
N GLU A 365 9.16 -2.22 18.24
CA GLU A 365 9.62 -1.29 19.26
C GLU A 365 9.19 -1.84 20.63
N LEU A 366 10.01 -1.63 21.65
CA LEU A 366 9.65 -1.89 23.05
C LEU A 366 9.31 -0.55 23.69
N ALA A 367 8.22 -0.50 24.42
CA ALA A 367 7.80 0.70 25.14
C ALA A 367 7.55 0.40 26.62
N LEU A 368 7.95 1.36 27.46
CA LEU A 368 7.74 1.36 28.90
C LEU A 368 6.81 2.51 29.28
N TYR A 369 5.84 2.21 30.14
CA TYR A 369 4.80 3.13 30.60
C TYR A 369 4.79 3.14 32.12
N LYS A 370 4.96 4.31 32.73
CA LYS A 370 4.93 4.47 34.18
C LYS A 370 3.62 5.12 34.60
N VAL A 371 2.87 4.49 35.50
CA VAL A 371 1.54 4.93 35.93
C VAL A 371 1.45 4.84 37.47
N PRO A 372 0.70 5.70 38.17
CA PRO A 372 0.53 5.61 39.62
C PRO A 372 -0.10 4.27 40.04
N THR A 373 0.43 3.63 41.09
CA THR A 373 -0.06 2.31 41.51
C THR A 373 -1.48 2.36 42.08
N ASP A 374 -1.85 3.44 42.76
CA ASP A 374 -3.18 3.58 43.36
C ASP A 374 -4.29 3.53 42.28
N GLU A 375 -4.05 4.13 41.11
CA GLU A 375 -4.97 4.11 39.96
C GLU A 375 -5.10 2.71 39.32
N VAL A 376 -4.01 1.93 39.33
CA VAL A 376 -3.99 0.56 38.78
C VAL A 376 -4.66 -0.43 39.75
N ALA A 377 -4.42 -0.29 41.05
CA ALA A 377 -4.88 -1.24 42.07
C ALA A 377 -6.36 -1.04 42.45
N GLU A 378 -6.89 0.18 42.41
CA GLU A 378 -8.29 0.46 42.76
C GLU A 378 -9.28 0.13 41.62
N LYS A 379 -8.81 0.09 40.37
CA LYS A 379 -9.67 -0.06 39.18
C LYS A 379 -9.33 -1.34 38.43
N VAL A 380 -10.09 -2.41 38.67
CA VAL A 380 -10.07 -3.71 37.93
C VAL A 380 -10.07 -3.52 36.40
N LYS A 381 -10.56 -2.37 35.91
CA LYS A 381 -10.54 -1.99 34.49
C LYS A 381 -9.14 -1.80 33.92
N VAL A 382 -8.18 -1.25 34.67
CA VAL A 382 -6.84 -0.92 34.16
C VAL A 382 -6.02 -2.19 33.91
N GLU A 383 -6.03 -3.15 34.85
CA GLU A 383 -5.36 -4.44 34.65
C GLU A 383 -5.92 -5.22 33.44
N ARG A 384 -7.24 -5.16 33.25
CA ARG A 384 -7.90 -5.79 32.10
C ARG A 384 -7.54 -5.10 30.77
N LEU A 385 -7.54 -3.78 30.75
CA LEU A 385 -7.14 -2.98 29.57
C LEU A 385 -5.69 -3.23 29.17
N LEU A 386 -4.79 -3.37 30.15
CA LEU A 386 -3.38 -3.69 29.92
C LEU A 386 -3.21 -5.07 29.28
N ARG A 387 -3.95 -6.09 29.76
CA ARG A 387 -3.93 -7.43 29.14
C ARG A 387 -4.51 -7.44 27.73
N GLU A 388 -5.57 -6.66 27.48
CA GLU A 388 -6.17 -6.52 26.15
C GLU A 388 -5.20 -5.91 25.12
N HIS A 389 -4.22 -5.10 25.58
CA HIS A 389 -3.18 -4.49 24.76
C HIS A 389 -1.82 -5.20 24.86
N GLY A 390 -1.79 -6.42 25.40
CA GLY A 390 -0.55 -7.23 25.49
C GLY A 390 0.50 -6.69 26.47
N ALA A 391 0.15 -5.72 27.32
CA ALA A 391 1.08 -5.08 28.24
C ALA A 391 1.33 -5.94 29.48
N ARG A 392 2.59 -5.98 29.93
CA ARG A 392 3.02 -6.74 31.11
C ARG A 392 3.59 -5.80 32.18
N ALA A 393 3.22 -6.00 33.44
CA ALA A 393 3.87 -5.30 34.55
C ALA A 393 5.31 -5.80 34.73
N VAL A 394 6.27 -4.87 34.68
CA VAL A 394 7.70 -5.15 34.91
C VAL A 394 8.09 -4.81 36.34
N VAL A 395 7.55 -3.71 36.87
CA VAL A 395 7.85 -3.22 38.23
C VAL A 395 6.57 -2.74 38.88
N ILE A 396 6.31 -3.16 40.12
CA ILE A 396 5.20 -2.65 40.95
C ILE A 396 5.81 -2.08 42.23
N ARG A 397 5.64 -0.78 42.46
CA ARG A 397 6.00 -0.09 43.72
C ARG A 397 4.76 0.54 44.33
N LYS A 398 4.87 1.06 45.54
CA LYS A 398 3.73 1.71 46.22
C LYS A 398 3.28 2.99 45.52
N ASP A 399 4.19 3.70 44.87
CA ASP A 399 3.98 4.99 44.23
C ASP A 399 3.73 4.89 42.71
N TYR A 400 4.32 3.90 42.03
CA TYR A 400 4.10 3.68 40.60
C TYR A 400 4.26 2.21 40.19
N THR A 401 3.65 1.88 39.06
CA THR A 401 3.79 0.62 38.34
C THR A 401 4.30 0.90 36.93
N ILE A 402 5.28 0.11 36.46
CA ILE A 402 5.82 0.17 35.11
C ILE A 402 5.29 -1.00 34.30
N PHE A 403 4.70 -0.69 33.16
CA PHE A 403 4.26 -1.65 32.16
C PHE A 403 5.19 -1.64 30.95
N GLU A 404 5.35 -2.81 30.35
CA GLU A 404 6.08 -3.04 29.11
C GLU A 404 5.11 -3.52 28.05
N THR A 405 5.25 -3.02 26.82
CA THR A 405 4.67 -3.64 25.64
C THR A 405 5.72 -3.70 24.53
N SER A 406 5.58 -4.67 23.63
CA SER A 406 6.39 -4.77 22.42
C SER A 406 5.47 -4.92 21.22
N GLY A 407 5.77 -4.17 20.17
CA GLY A 407 4.87 -4.09 19.03
C GLY A 407 5.33 -3.11 17.96
N HIS A 408 4.50 -2.96 16.94
CA HIS A 408 4.65 -1.86 15.99
C HIS A 408 4.33 -0.52 16.67
N ARG A 409 4.77 0.58 16.06
CA ARG A 409 4.61 1.92 16.61
C ARG A 409 3.17 2.22 17.04
N GLU A 410 2.20 1.85 16.21
CA GLU A 410 0.77 1.97 16.46
C GLU A 410 0.32 1.27 17.75
N GLU A 411 0.82 0.06 18.02
CA GLU A 411 0.50 -0.72 19.22
C GLU A 411 1.07 -0.05 20.48
N THR A 412 2.28 0.52 20.36
CA THR A 412 2.89 1.26 21.47
C THR A 412 2.19 2.59 21.74
N ASP A 413 1.78 3.32 20.70
CA ASP A 413 1.14 4.62 20.85
C ASP A 413 -0.30 4.48 21.34
N LYS A 414 -1.03 3.44 20.90
CA LYS A 414 -2.37 3.11 21.41
C LYS A 414 -2.40 2.91 22.91
N LEU A 415 -1.35 2.31 23.49
CA LEU A 415 -1.28 2.11 24.93
C LEU A 415 -0.97 3.40 25.69
N VAL A 416 -0.30 4.38 25.07
CA VAL A 416 -0.14 5.74 25.63
C VAL A 416 -1.53 6.36 25.81
N GLU A 417 -2.35 6.36 24.75
CA GLU A 417 -3.71 6.93 24.77
C GLU A 417 -4.61 6.25 25.80
N VAL A 418 -4.49 4.92 25.95
CA VAL A 418 -5.26 4.15 26.95
C VAL A 418 -4.84 4.50 28.38
N LEU A 419 -3.57 4.78 28.62
CA LEU A 419 -3.02 5.03 29.96
C LEU A 419 -3.03 6.51 30.37
N GLU A 420 -3.16 7.45 29.41
CA GLU A 420 -3.21 8.89 29.66
C GLU A 420 -4.33 9.29 30.66
N PRO A 421 -5.59 8.78 30.56
CA PRO A 421 -6.65 9.10 31.52
C PRO A 421 -6.39 8.58 32.94
N TYR A 422 -5.46 7.64 33.10
CA TYR A 422 -5.08 7.04 34.38
C TYR A 422 -3.78 7.65 34.94
N GLY A 423 -3.33 8.76 34.37
CA GLY A 423 -2.20 9.52 34.88
C GLY A 423 -0.85 8.96 34.46
N LEU A 424 -0.68 8.58 33.19
CA LEU A 424 0.63 8.23 32.62
C LEU A 424 1.71 9.27 33.00
N ILE A 425 2.65 8.87 33.84
CA ILE A 425 3.72 9.71 34.40
C ILE A 425 4.83 9.88 33.37
N GLU A 426 5.23 8.79 32.73
CA GLU A 426 6.40 8.73 31.86
C GLU A 426 6.24 7.63 30.81
N PHE A 427 6.62 7.93 29.58
CA PHE A 427 6.65 7.01 28.44
C PHE A 427 8.01 7.05 27.79
N VAL A 428 8.62 5.88 27.59
CA VAL A 428 9.88 5.72 26.88
C VAL A 428 9.74 4.60 25.88
N ARG A 429 10.13 4.86 24.63
CA ARG A 429 10.12 3.87 23.55
C ARG A 429 11.54 3.61 23.07
N SER A 430 11.84 2.35 22.76
CA SER A 430 13.11 1.96 22.17
C SER A 430 13.21 2.44 20.72
N ALA A 431 14.43 2.53 20.19
CA ALA A 431 14.61 2.55 18.76
C ALA A 431 14.07 1.24 18.15
N ARG A 432 13.68 1.30 16.88
CA ARG A 432 13.23 0.16 16.10
C ARG A 432 14.25 -0.98 16.14
N VAL A 433 13.83 -2.16 16.57
CA VAL A 433 14.56 -3.41 16.37
C VAL A 433 14.01 -4.04 15.10
N ALA A 434 14.87 -4.29 14.13
CA ALA A 434 14.48 -4.85 12.83
C ALA A 434 15.37 -6.04 12.47
N ILE A 435 14.78 -7.04 11.83
CA ILE A 435 15.42 -8.21 11.24
C ILE A 435 14.99 -8.28 9.78
N ILE A 436 15.93 -8.40 8.85
CA ILE A 436 15.64 -8.60 7.43
C ILE A 436 14.93 -9.94 7.26
N LYS A 437 13.84 -9.98 6.49
CA LYS A 437 12.98 -11.17 6.30
C LYS A 437 13.63 -12.32 5.54
N ASP A 438 14.73 -12.06 4.85
CA ASP A 438 15.45 -13.05 4.04
C ASP A 438 15.98 -14.20 4.90
N SER A 439 15.78 -15.43 4.45
CA SER A 439 15.93 -16.66 5.25
C SER A 439 17.37 -17.15 5.42
N SER A 440 18.29 -16.71 4.56
CA SER A 440 19.72 -16.94 4.79
C SER A 440 20.19 -16.00 5.91
N GLY A 441 20.58 -16.57 7.06
CA GLY A 441 21.17 -15.78 8.15
C GLY A 441 22.41 -15.01 7.68
N PHE A 442 22.80 -13.94 8.38
CA PHE A 442 24.02 -13.20 8.08
C PHE A 442 25.25 -14.12 8.04
N HIS A 443 25.22 -15.24 8.77
CA HIS A 443 26.27 -16.27 8.73
C HIS A 443 26.48 -16.92 7.36
N GLU A 444 25.43 -17.21 6.57
CA GLU A 444 25.57 -17.74 5.21
C GLU A 444 26.07 -16.66 4.25
N LYS A 445 25.55 -15.43 4.39
CA LYS A 445 26.03 -14.27 3.62
C LYS A 445 27.49 -13.94 3.96
N LEU A 446 27.92 -14.10 5.20
CA LEU A 446 29.30 -13.94 5.63
C LEU A 446 30.21 -14.97 4.96
N LYS A 447 29.78 -16.22 4.80
CA LYS A 447 30.51 -17.24 4.03
C LYS A 447 30.65 -16.87 2.55
N GLU A 448 29.60 -16.30 1.95
CA GLU A 448 29.66 -15.77 0.59
C GLU A 448 30.62 -14.57 0.46
N PHE A 449 30.71 -13.73 1.50
CA PHE A 449 31.67 -12.62 1.55
C PHE A 449 33.11 -13.07 1.83
N GLU A 450 33.30 -14.10 2.64
CA GLU A 450 34.59 -14.76 2.89
C GLU A 450 35.10 -15.48 1.63
N ALA A 451 34.20 -15.98 0.77
CA ALA A 451 34.54 -16.59 -0.51
C ALA A 451 35.14 -15.59 -1.54
N LEU A 452 35.02 -14.28 -1.29
CA LEU A 452 35.49 -13.20 -2.18
C LEU A 452 36.84 -12.60 -1.76
N ARG A 453 37.79 -13.43 -1.28
CA ARG A 453 39.22 -13.08 -1.21
C ARG A 453 40.06 -14.16 -1.93
N PRO A 454 41.16 -13.76 -2.59
CA PRO A 454 41.58 -14.24 -3.91
C PRO A 454 41.99 -15.71 -3.96
N GLY A 455 41.74 -16.34 -5.12
CA GLY A 455 42.05 -17.74 -5.38
C GLY A 455 43.52 -18.08 -5.16
N THR A 456 43.75 -19.10 -4.34
CA THR A 456 45.00 -19.88 -4.36
C THR A 456 44.76 -21.12 -5.21
N GLU A 457 44.91 -20.96 -6.52
CA GLU A 457 45.58 -21.91 -7.42
C GLU A 457 45.62 -21.27 -8.81
N ILE A 458 46.83 -21.18 -9.37
CA ILE A 458 47.04 -20.80 -10.77
C ILE A 458 46.53 -21.98 -11.59
N VAL A 459 45.44 -21.79 -12.34
CA VAL A 459 45.08 -22.74 -13.40
C VAL A 459 46.00 -22.44 -14.58
N GLU A 460 47.14 -23.13 -14.65
CA GLU A 460 47.95 -23.14 -15.86
C GLU A 460 47.15 -23.81 -16.97
N ASN A 461 46.98 -23.10 -18.09
CA ASN A 461 46.30 -23.64 -19.26
C ASN A 461 47.21 -24.70 -19.90
N GLU A 462 46.88 -25.98 -19.69
CA GLU A 462 47.64 -27.15 -20.18
C GLU A 462 47.81 -27.18 -21.72
N PHE A 463 47.08 -26.33 -22.46
CA PHE A 463 47.13 -26.25 -23.92
C PHE A 463 48.08 -25.17 -24.46
N LEU A 464 48.75 -24.38 -23.60
CA LEU A 464 49.68 -23.32 -24.03
C LEU A 464 50.84 -23.82 -24.93
N ASN A 465 51.19 -25.10 -24.85
CA ASN A 465 52.26 -25.72 -25.64
C ASN A 465 51.77 -26.75 -26.68
N LYS A 466 50.46 -26.85 -26.92
CA LYS A 466 49.87 -27.80 -27.89
C LYS A 466 49.09 -27.08 -28.98
N GLN A 467 49.77 -26.28 -29.79
CA GLN A 467 49.15 -25.55 -30.91
C GLN A 467 48.51 -26.47 -31.97
N ASP A 468 48.90 -27.74 -32.04
CA ASP A 468 48.42 -28.66 -33.08
C ASP A 468 47.08 -29.36 -32.74
N GLU A 469 46.59 -29.29 -31.48
CA GLU A 469 45.35 -29.96 -31.05
C GLU A 469 44.12 -29.02 -31.04
N VAL A 470 44.28 -27.71 -31.26
CA VAL A 470 43.17 -26.74 -31.14
C VAL A 470 42.38 -26.56 -32.45
N PHE A 471 42.91 -27.02 -33.59
CA PHE A 471 42.22 -26.95 -34.88
C PHE A 471 42.38 -28.23 -35.72
N THR A 472 41.84 -29.36 -35.26
CA THR A 472 41.45 -30.44 -36.17
C THR A 472 40.11 -31.06 -35.79
N MET A 473 39.17 -30.88 -36.73
CA MET A 473 37.76 -31.32 -36.86
C MET A 473 36.70 -30.65 -36.00
#